data_AF-A0A8C4T8Z0-F1
#
_entry.id   AF-A0A8C4T8Z0-F1
#
_cell.length_a   1.000
_cell.length_b   1.000
_cell.length_c   1.000
_cell.angle_alpha   90.00
_cell.angle_beta   90.00
_cell.angle_gamma   90.00
#
_symmetry.space_group_name_H-M   'P 1'
#
loop_
_entity.id
_entity.type
_entity.pdbx_description
1 polymer ?
#
loop_
_entity_poly.entity_id
_entity_poly.type
_entity_poly.pdbx_seq_one_letter_code
_entity_poly.pdbx_strand_id
1 'polypeptide(L)'
;MASVSGGEPQDMEVDRRIESEESGDEDGKRKGLNGESDSNETKLSVKEGDTPVDMETITLDPEAEDVDLIHCRIGKIEGLEVLRKVKTLSLRQNLIKKIENLEQLNTLKELDLYDNQIKKTENLHTLTELESLEISFNVLRKIENIDELTKLRKLFLLNNKINRIENVSHLRQLEMLELGSNRIRVIENIDTLSQLDSLFLGTNKITKLQNLEGLHNLTILSLQSNRITKMEGLQCLVNLRELYLSHNGIEVMEGLENNKKLTTLDIAANRVKKIENISHLTELKEFWMNDNQIDNFGDLDELKNAHGLETVYLERNPLQKDPQYRRKIMLSLPSVRQIDATYIRF
;
A
#
# COMPACT_ATOMS: atom_id res chain seq x y z
N MET A 1 -36.73 -36.55 -50.56
CA MET A 1 -35.48 -36.18 -51.23
C MET A 1 -35.25 -34.70 -50.99
N ALA A 2 -34.03 -34.36 -50.59
CA ALA A 2 -33.60 -33.07 -50.09
C ALA A 2 -33.18 -32.10 -51.21
N SER A 3 -33.28 -30.79 -50.93
CA SER A 3 -32.37 -29.70 -51.38
C SER A 3 -33.04 -28.36 -51.02
N VAL A 4 -32.83 -27.79 -49.83
CA VAL A 4 -31.72 -26.90 -49.43
C VAL A 4 -31.62 -25.65 -50.31
N SER A 5 -32.23 -24.57 -49.82
CA SER A 5 -32.00 -23.18 -50.22
C SER A 5 -30.75 -22.64 -49.52
N GLY A 6 -29.65 -22.47 -50.25
CA GLY A 6 -28.46 -21.79 -49.78
C GLY A 6 -28.49 -20.33 -50.21
N GLY A 7 -28.77 -19.43 -49.26
CA GLY A 7 -28.48 -18.00 -49.38
C GLY A 7 -27.08 -17.73 -48.88
N GLU A 8 -26.33 -16.94 -49.64
CA GLU A 8 -24.97 -16.48 -49.35
C GLU A 8 -24.89 -15.70 -48.02
N PRO A 9 -23.87 -15.93 -47.18
CA PRO A 9 -23.43 -14.95 -46.22
C PRO A 9 -22.39 -14.02 -46.87
N GLN A 10 -22.66 -12.72 -46.88
CA GLN A 10 -21.68 -11.68 -47.15
C GLN A 10 -20.59 -11.70 -46.07
N ASP A 11 -19.34 -11.83 -46.52
CA ASP A 11 -18.14 -11.69 -45.71
C ASP A 11 -18.09 -10.30 -45.06
N MET A 12 -18.20 -10.25 -43.73
CA MET A 12 -17.88 -9.07 -42.95
C MET A 12 -16.39 -9.11 -42.59
N GLU A 13 -15.67 -8.20 -43.22
CA GLU A 13 -14.24 -7.91 -43.10
C GLU A 13 -13.81 -7.76 -41.63
N VAL A 14 -12.88 -8.61 -41.19
CA VAL A 14 -12.25 -8.53 -39.87
C VAL A 14 -11.17 -7.45 -39.93
N ASP A 15 -11.51 -6.24 -39.50
CA ASP A 15 -10.60 -5.10 -39.37
C ASP A 15 -9.51 -5.43 -38.32
N ARG A 16 -8.35 -5.89 -38.80
CA ARG A 16 -7.11 -6.02 -38.01
C ARG A 16 -6.56 -4.63 -37.75
N ARG A 17 -7.03 -3.99 -36.68
CA ARG A 17 -6.40 -2.78 -36.17
C ARG A 17 -5.08 -3.13 -35.49
N ILE A 18 -4.04 -2.62 -36.13
CA ILE A 18 -2.65 -2.55 -35.70
C ILE A 18 -2.59 -1.96 -34.28
N GLU A 19 -1.95 -2.70 -33.37
CA GLU A 19 -1.51 -2.20 -32.07
C GLU A 19 -0.45 -1.10 -32.32
N SER A 20 -0.84 0.16 -32.15
CA SER A 20 0.09 1.28 -32.07
C SER A 20 0.48 1.49 -30.61
N GLU A 21 1.74 1.17 -30.31
CA GLU A 21 2.44 1.60 -29.10
C GLU A 21 2.57 3.14 -29.09
N GLU A 22 1.72 3.82 -28.34
CA GLU A 22 1.97 5.19 -27.91
C GLU A 22 1.76 5.28 -26.40
N SER A 23 2.86 5.15 -25.66
CA SER A 23 2.96 5.52 -24.25
C SER A 23 3.09 7.04 -24.16
N GLY A 24 1.99 7.72 -23.88
CA GLY A 24 1.98 9.11 -23.43
C GLY A 24 2.25 9.17 -21.93
N ASP A 25 3.50 9.48 -21.56
CA ASP A 25 3.85 9.92 -20.21
C ASP A 25 3.33 11.37 -20.04
N GLU A 26 2.27 11.55 -19.24
CA GLU A 26 1.86 12.88 -18.78
C GLU A 26 2.49 13.17 -17.41
N ASP A 27 3.27 14.26 -17.38
CA ASP A 27 3.93 14.87 -16.23
C ASP A 27 2.96 15.15 -15.07
N GLY A 28 3.04 14.30 -14.03
CA GLY A 28 2.42 14.54 -12.74
C GLY A 28 3.21 15.56 -11.92
N LYS A 29 2.74 16.81 -11.88
CA LYS A 29 3.24 17.86 -10.97
C LYS A 29 3.24 17.37 -9.51
N ARG A 30 4.45 17.21 -8.95
CA ARG A 30 4.72 16.92 -7.54
C ARG A 30 4.24 18.09 -6.66
N LYS A 31 3.28 17.85 -5.76
CA LYS A 31 3.02 18.71 -4.60
C LYS A 31 3.50 17.97 -3.35
N GLY A 32 4.54 18.51 -2.72
CA GLY A 32 5.10 18.01 -1.47
C GLY A 32 4.18 18.29 -0.29
N LEU A 33 4.06 17.31 0.60
CA LEU A 33 3.52 17.45 1.95
C LEU A 33 4.73 17.39 2.90
N ASN A 34 5.13 18.53 3.45
CA ASN A 34 6.13 18.61 4.52
C ASN A 34 5.45 18.43 5.87
N GLY A 35 5.86 17.43 6.63
CA GLY A 35 5.73 17.39 8.08
C GLY A 35 7.09 17.72 8.69
N GLU A 36 7.17 18.82 9.44
CA GLU A 36 8.37 19.22 10.17
C GLU A 36 8.48 18.40 11.47
N SER A 37 9.64 17.81 11.72
CA SER A 37 10.07 17.42 13.07
C SER A 37 11.52 17.82 13.26
N ASP A 38 11.73 18.77 14.17
CA ASP A 38 13.03 19.28 14.61
C ASP A 38 13.83 18.19 15.34
N SER A 39 14.99 17.85 14.80
CA SER A 39 16.14 17.34 15.56
C SER A 39 17.42 17.85 14.91
N ASN A 40 18.45 18.17 15.71
CA ASN A 40 19.69 18.82 15.29
C ASN A 40 20.35 18.11 14.08
N GLU A 41 20.05 18.59 12.87
CA GLU A 41 20.57 18.10 11.59
C GLU A 41 21.89 18.79 11.23
N THR A 42 22.87 18.00 10.80
CA THR A 42 24.02 18.52 10.04
C THR A 42 23.55 18.82 8.62
N LYS A 43 22.83 19.93 8.44
CA LYS A 43 22.21 20.30 7.16
C LYS A 43 23.26 20.88 6.20
N LEU A 44 23.77 20.06 5.28
CA LEU A 44 24.67 20.50 4.22
C LEU A 44 23.87 21.08 3.04
N SER A 45 23.94 22.39 2.85
CA SER A 45 23.34 23.08 1.70
C SER A 45 24.27 23.00 0.48
N VAL A 46 23.89 22.25 -0.56
CA VAL A 46 24.66 22.17 -1.82
C VAL A 46 24.07 23.13 -2.86
N LYS A 47 24.92 23.87 -3.60
CA LYS A 47 24.52 24.76 -4.69
C LYS A 47 24.02 23.97 -5.91
N GLU A 48 22.90 24.39 -6.50
CA GLU A 48 22.29 23.75 -7.67
C GLU A 48 23.16 23.86 -8.92
N GLY A 49 23.75 22.74 -9.35
CA GLY A 49 24.34 22.54 -10.68
C GLY A 49 23.90 21.18 -11.25
N ASP A 50 23.77 21.05 -12.58
CA ASP A 50 23.19 19.86 -13.23
C ASP A 50 24.00 18.55 -13.09
N THR A 51 25.20 18.61 -12.54
CA THR A 51 26.07 17.46 -12.33
C THR A 51 25.82 16.80 -10.96
N PRO A 52 25.79 15.46 -10.86
CA PRO A 52 25.77 14.77 -9.58
C PRO A 52 26.90 15.23 -8.65
N VAL A 53 26.63 15.25 -7.35
CA VAL A 53 27.63 15.57 -6.34
C VAL A 53 28.53 14.36 -6.14
N ASP A 54 29.83 14.63 -6.08
CA ASP A 54 30.84 13.67 -5.65
C ASP A 54 30.78 13.52 -4.12
N MET A 55 30.47 12.31 -3.67
CA MET A 55 30.24 12.01 -2.27
C MET A 55 31.52 12.16 -1.43
N GLU A 56 32.71 12.03 -2.05
CA GLU A 56 33.99 12.24 -1.36
C GLU A 56 34.18 13.69 -0.86
N THR A 57 33.41 14.64 -1.41
CA THR A 57 33.45 16.04 -0.97
C THR A 57 32.63 16.30 0.29
N ILE A 58 31.86 15.31 0.75
CA ILE A 58 31.00 15.40 1.94
C ILE A 58 31.84 15.01 3.16
N THR A 59 31.98 15.94 4.11
CA THR A 59 32.61 15.63 5.40
C THR A 59 31.65 14.81 6.25
N LEU A 60 32.03 13.57 6.55
CA LEU A 60 31.27 12.66 7.41
C LEU A 60 31.96 12.49 8.76
N ASP A 61 31.19 12.49 9.84
CA ASP A 61 31.69 12.18 11.18
C ASP A 61 31.78 10.64 11.36
N PRO A 62 32.97 10.06 11.55
CA PRO A 62 33.15 8.62 11.74
C PRO A 62 32.35 8.02 12.91
N GLU A 63 32.03 8.84 13.90
CA GLU A 63 31.36 8.42 15.14
C GLU A 63 29.84 8.66 15.11
N ALA A 64 29.30 9.22 14.03
CA ALA A 64 27.86 9.47 13.89
C ALA A 64 27.08 8.14 13.86
N GLU A 65 25.99 8.09 14.62
CA GLU A 65 25.03 6.98 14.59
C GLU A 65 23.93 7.22 13.54
N ASP A 66 23.61 8.48 13.24
CA ASP A 66 22.59 8.86 12.26
C ASP A 66 23.22 9.77 11.21
N VAL A 67 23.05 9.41 9.94
CA VAL A 67 23.62 10.12 8.80
C VAL A 67 22.53 10.39 7.76
N ASP A 68 22.18 11.66 7.62
CA ASP A 68 21.17 12.13 6.67
C ASP A 68 21.82 12.86 5.50
N LEU A 69 21.69 12.27 4.31
CA LEU A 69 22.21 12.78 3.05
C LEU A 69 21.06 12.96 2.05
N ILE A 70 19.99 13.62 2.52
CA ILE A 70 18.76 13.82 1.78
C ILE A 70 18.96 14.92 0.74
N HIS A 71 18.53 14.65 -0.50
CA HIS A 71 18.52 15.64 -1.58
C HIS A 71 19.91 16.24 -1.91
N CYS A 72 20.98 15.47 -1.71
CA CYS A 72 22.35 15.89 -2.01
C CYS A 72 22.76 15.69 -3.48
N ARG A 73 21.85 15.21 -4.35
CA ARG A 73 22.13 14.87 -5.76
C ARG A 73 23.26 13.85 -5.92
N ILE A 74 23.42 12.95 -4.96
CA ILE A 74 24.42 11.87 -4.98
C ILE A 74 24.08 10.89 -6.12
N GLY A 75 25.00 10.70 -7.05
CA GLY A 75 24.81 9.77 -8.18
C GLY A 75 25.33 8.35 -7.92
N LYS A 76 26.28 8.23 -7.00
CA LYS A 76 27.00 7.01 -6.67
C LYS A 76 27.29 7.00 -5.17
N ILE A 77 27.12 5.85 -4.53
CA ILE A 77 27.45 5.67 -3.12
C ILE A 77 28.95 5.39 -3.02
N GLU A 78 29.70 6.25 -2.34
CA GLU A 78 31.15 6.10 -2.12
C GLU A 78 31.62 6.91 -0.91
N GLY A 79 32.78 6.59 -0.34
CA GLY A 79 33.34 7.31 0.81
C GLY A 79 32.61 7.06 2.14
N LEU A 80 31.69 6.09 2.21
CA LEU A 80 30.95 5.75 3.42
C LEU A 80 31.73 4.86 4.40
N GLU A 81 32.86 4.28 3.99
CA GLU A 81 33.74 3.44 4.82
C GLU A 81 34.27 4.13 6.09
N VAL A 82 34.19 5.46 6.14
CA VAL A 82 34.59 6.24 7.32
C VAL A 82 33.60 6.09 8.48
N LEU A 83 32.34 5.75 8.20
CA LEU A 83 31.27 5.63 9.20
C LEU A 83 31.37 4.33 9.98
N ARG A 84 31.87 4.39 11.22
CA ARG A 84 32.14 3.19 12.04
C ARG A 84 31.00 2.80 12.97
N LYS A 85 30.11 3.75 13.26
CA LYS A 85 29.03 3.59 14.25
C LYS A 85 27.63 3.84 13.68
N VAL A 86 27.52 4.04 12.37
CA VAL A 86 26.25 4.39 11.73
C VAL A 86 25.23 3.26 11.93
N LYS A 87 24.05 3.65 12.42
CA LYS A 87 22.87 2.82 12.62
C LYS A 87 21.77 3.21 11.66
N THR A 88 21.65 4.50 11.35
CA THR A 88 20.65 5.05 10.43
C THR A 88 21.36 5.78 9.29
N LEU A 89 21.06 5.40 8.06
CA LEU A 89 21.57 6.06 6.86
C LEU A 89 20.41 6.42 5.93
N SER A 90 20.16 7.72 5.76
CA SER A 90 19.20 8.23 4.78
C SER A 90 19.91 8.81 3.56
N LEU A 91 19.59 8.24 2.40
CA LEU A 91 20.04 8.65 1.06
C LEU A 91 18.82 9.03 0.20
N ARG A 92 17.77 9.52 0.83
CA ARG A 92 16.50 9.89 0.20
C ARG A 92 16.67 10.99 -0.86
N GLN A 93 15.89 10.92 -1.94
CA GLN A 93 15.81 11.95 -2.99
C GLN A 93 17.17 12.26 -3.66
N ASN A 94 17.94 11.21 -3.95
CA ASN A 94 19.21 11.32 -4.67
C ASN A 94 19.09 10.75 -6.10
N LEU A 95 20.23 10.62 -6.79
CA LEU A 95 20.32 10.15 -8.17
C LEU A 95 20.94 8.74 -8.25
N ILE A 96 20.87 7.98 -7.15
CA ILE A 96 21.55 6.68 -6.99
C ILE A 96 20.90 5.65 -7.91
N LYS A 97 21.71 4.97 -8.72
CA LYS A 97 21.25 3.95 -9.68
C LYS A 97 21.53 2.52 -9.24
N LYS A 98 22.48 2.35 -8.33
CA LYS A 98 22.97 1.06 -7.84
C LYS A 98 23.28 1.16 -6.35
N ILE A 99 23.04 0.06 -5.65
CA ILE A 99 23.47 -0.10 -4.26
C ILE A 99 24.88 -0.68 -4.31
N GLU A 100 25.85 0.05 -3.78
CA GLU A 100 27.27 -0.32 -3.78
C GLU A 100 27.96 0.34 -2.58
N ASN A 101 29.11 -0.20 -2.16
CA ASN A 101 29.97 0.38 -1.13
C ASN A 101 29.28 0.54 0.25
N LEU A 102 28.35 -0.35 0.57
CA LEU A 102 27.71 -0.42 1.90
C LEU A 102 28.27 -1.57 2.75
N GLU A 103 29.19 -2.38 2.20
CA GLU A 103 29.56 -3.68 2.77
C GLU A 103 30.19 -3.57 4.17
N GLN A 104 30.81 -2.42 4.46
CA GLN A 104 31.50 -2.15 5.73
C GLN A 104 30.57 -1.62 6.83
N LEU A 105 29.34 -1.20 6.50
CA LEU A 105 28.39 -0.61 7.44
C LEU A 105 27.62 -1.67 8.24
N ASN A 106 28.34 -2.59 8.87
CA ASN A 106 27.75 -3.75 9.57
C ASN A 106 26.94 -3.39 10.83
N THR A 107 27.03 -2.15 11.32
CA THR A 107 26.23 -1.62 12.43
C THR A 107 24.88 -1.08 12.00
N LEU A 108 24.62 -1.01 10.69
CA LEU A 108 23.44 -0.38 10.13
C LEU A 108 22.17 -1.15 10.46
N LYS A 109 21.19 -0.44 11.01
CA LYS A 109 19.86 -0.93 11.39
C LYS A 109 18.78 -0.40 10.45
N GLU A 110 18.94 0.81 9.95
CA GLU A 110 17.96 1.46 9.09
C GLU A 110 18.65 2.06 7.85
N LEU A 111 18.15 1.68 6.67
CA LEU A 111 18.63 2.18 5.39
C LEU A 111 17.45 2.75 4.58
N ASP A 112 17.51 4.04 4.30
CA ASP A 112 16.51 4.77 3.50
C ASP A 112 17.09 5.19 2.15
N LEU A 113 16.55 4.60 1.08
CA LEU A 113 16.89 4.83 -0.32
C LEU A 113 15.67 5.36 -1.10
N TYR A 114 14.70 5.96 -0.43
CA TYR A 114 13.47 6.50 -1.02
C TYR A 114 13.75 7.50 -2.15
N ASP A 115 12.96 7.45 -3.25
CA ASP A 115 13.04 8.35 -4.42
C ASP A 115 14.47 8.42 -5.00
N ASN A 116 14.91 7.27 -5.52
CA ASN A 116 16.16 7.10 -6.25
C ASN A 116 15.90 6.40 -7.61
N GLN A 117 16.94 5.94 -8.30
CA GLN A 117 16.85 5.30 -9.63
C GLN A 117 17.35 3.85 -9.60
N ILE A 118 17.24 3.18 -8.45
CA ILE A 118 17.75 1.83 -8.20
C ILE A 118 16.91 0.81 -8.97
N LYS A 119 17.60 -0.07 -9.72
CA LYS A 119 16.97 -1.10 -10.57
C LYS A 119 16.94 -2.49 -9.93
N LYS A 120 17.85 -2.73 -8.98
CA LYS A 120 18.06 -4.03 -8.36
C LYS A 120 18.51 -3.84 -6.91
N THR A 121 17.98 -4.67 -6.02
CA THR A 121 18.51 -4.88 -4.68
C THR A 121 19.75 -5.76 -4.80
N GLU A 122 20.92 -5.21 -4.52
CA GLU A 122 22.21 -5.92 -4.58
C GLU A 122 23.15 -5.35 -3.51
N ASN A 123 24.20 -6.10 -3.16
CA ASN A 123 25.23 -5.67 -2.20
C ASN A 123 24.72 -5.34 -0.78
N LEU A 124 23.59 -5.93 -0.36
CA LEU A 124 23.04 -5.80 1.00
C LEU A 124 23.39 -6.98 1.91
N HIS A 125 24.03 -8.02 1.40
CA HIS A 125 24.22 -9.31 2.09
C HIS A 125 25.05 -9.23 3.38
N THR A 126 25.86 -8.19 3.58
CA THR A 126 26.63 -8.00 4.81
C THR A 126 25.88 -7.24 5.90
N LEU A 127 24.74 -6.61 5.58
CA LEU A 127 23.96 -5.77 6.50
C LEU A 127 23.03 -6.62 7.37
N THR A 128 23.58 -7.62 8.06
CA THR A 128 22.78 -8.63 8.79
C THR A 128 22.04 -8.09 10.01
N GLU A 129 22.42 -6.90 10.49
CA GLU A 129 21.76 -6.18 11.59
C GLU A 129 20.61 -5.28 11.14
N LEU A 130 20.31 -5.22 9.84
CA LEU A 130 19.29 -4.33 9.29
C LEU A 130 17.89 -4.74 9.76
N GLU A 131 17.19 -3.79 10.39
CA GLU A 131 15.83 -3.92 10.91
C GLU A 131 14.80 -3.20 10.01
N SER A 132 15.21 -2.15 9.29
CA SER A 132 14.34 -1.37 8.39
C SER A 132 15.03 -1.09 7.06
N LEU A 133 14.33 -1.40 5.96
CA LEU A 133 14.81 -1.14 4.60
C LEU A 133 13.72 -0.44 3.79
N GLU A 134 14.04 0.77 3.34
CA GLU A 134 13.16 1.62 2.53
C GLU A 134 13.77 1.84 1.14
N ILE A 135 13.14 1.30 0.10
CA ILE A 135 13.55 1.44 -1.32
C ILE A 135 12.34 1.78 -2.20
N SER A 136 11.37 2.50 -1.63
CA SER A 136 10.21 3.00 -2.35
C SER A 136 10.58 4.07 -3.38
N PHE A 137 9.71 4.29 -4.37
CA PHE A 137 9.92 5.25 -5.45
C PHE A 137 11.23 5.01 -6.21
N ASN A 138 11.48 3.74 -6.57
CA ASN A 138 12.60 3.32 -7.39
C ASN A 138 12.08 2.60 -8.64
N VAL A 139 12.94 1.86 -9.34
CA VAL A 139 12.58 1.14 -10.57
C VAL A 139 12.83 -0.37 -10.47
N LEU A 140 12.71 -0.92 -9.24
CA LEU A 140 12.85 -2.34 -8.96
C LEU A 140 11.80 -3.16 -9.72
N ARG A 141 12.20 -4.31 -10.28
CA ARG A 141 11.29 -5.23 -10.98
C ARG A 141 11.01 -6.52 -10.20
N LYS A 142 11.85 -6.83 -9.23
CA LYS A 142 11.82 -8.05 -8.42
C LYS A 142 12.27 -7.74 -7.00
N ILE A 143 11.89 -8.63 -6.09
CA ILE A 143 12.42 -8.70 -4.73
C ILE A 143 13.52 -9.76 -4.76
N GLU A 144 14.76 -9.40 -4.50
CA GLU A 144 15.90 -10.33 -4.58
C GLU A 144 17.07 -9.89 -3.70
N ASN A 145 18.01 -10.79 -3.40
CA ASN A 145 19.24 -10.49 -2.65
C ASN A 145 19.02 -9.81 -1.29
N ILE A 146 17.95 -10.22 -0.60
CA ILE A 146 17.64 -9.83 0.79
C ILE A 146 17.60 -11.06 1.71
N ASP A 147 18.13 -12.19 1.25
CA ASP A 147 18.12 -13.51 1.90
C ASP A 147 18.79 -13.50 3.28
N GLU A 148 19.87 -12.73 3.42
CA GLU A 148 20.66 -12.64 4.65
C GLU A 148 20.08 -11.65 5.68
N LEU A 149 19.10 -10.81 5.29
CA LEU A 149 18.50 -9.76 6.13
C LEU A 149 17.46 -10.33 7.12
N THR A 150 17.84 -11.36 7.87
CA THR A 150 16.92 -12.14 8.71
C THR A 150 16.34 -11.39 9.92
N LYS A 151 16.93 -10.25 10.28
CA LYS A 151 16.47 -9.34 11.35
C LYS A 151 15.52 -8.25 10.86
N LEU A 152 15.17 -8.24 9.57
CA LEU A 152 14.32 -7.20 8.99
C LEU A 152 12.91 -7.26 9.59
N ARG A 153 12.46 -6.11 10.11
CA ARG A 153 11.14 -5.90 10.71
C ARG A 153 10.25 -5.05 9.80
N LYS A 154 10.83 -4.13 9.03
CA LYS A 154 10.09 -3.26 8.10
C LYS A 154 10.72 -3.27 6.71
N LEU A 155 9.89 -3.50 5.70
CA LEU A 155 10.30 -3.48 4.30
C LEU A 155 9.34 -2.62 3.47
N PHE A 156 9.86 -1.53 2.91
CA PHE A 156 9.09 -0.60 2.10
C PHE A 156 9.60 -0.61 0.65
N LEU A 157 8.68 -0.96 -0.26
CA LEU A 157 8.92 -1.11 -1.69
C LEU A 157 7.81 -0.44 -2.51
N LEU A 158 7.16 0.58 -1.93
CA LEU A 158 6.07 1.34 -2.54
C LEU A 158 6.52 1.96 -3.87
N ASN A 159 5.64 1.97 -4.86
CA ASN A 159 5.85 2.63 -6.15
C ASN A 159 7.13 2.15 -6.87
N ASN A 160 7.18 0.85 -7.15
CA ASN A 160 8.20 0.19 -7.96
C ASN A 160 7.52 -0.49 -9.18
N LYS A 161 8.24 -1.40 -9.85
CA LYS A 161 7.74 -2.19 -11.00
C LYS A 161 7.68 -3.68 -10.67
N ILE A 162 7.56 -4.04 -9.38
CA ILE A 162 7.54 -5.43 -8.90
C ILE A 162 6.26 -6.11 -9.37
N ASN A 163 6.37 -7.30 -9.95
CA ASN A 163 5.23 -8.04 -10.51
C ASN A 163 4.81 -9.26 -9.69
N ARG A 164 5.64 -9.68 -8.74
CA ARG A 164 5.45 -10.89 -7.94
C ARG A 164 6.02 -10.71 -6.54
N ILE A 165 5.33 -11.27 -5.55
CA ILE A 165 5.87 -11.40 -4.19
C ILE A 165 6.72 -12.67 -4.17
N GLU A 166 8.02 -12.53 -4.00
CA GLU A 166 9.00 -13.62 -3.97
C GLU A 166 10.16 -13.24 -3.05
N ASN A 167 10.95 -14.22 -2.60
CA ASN A 167 12.14 -14.00 -1.76
C ASN A 167 11.87 -13.16 -0.49
N VAL A 168 10.73 -13.37 0.15
CA VAL A 168 10.40 -12.77 1.46
C VAL A 168 10.15 -13.81 2.55
N SER A 169 9.99 -15.09 2.19
CA SER A 169 9.55 -16.14 3.12
C SER A 169 10.51 -16.42 4.28
N HIS A 170 11.79 -16.03 4.17
CA HIS A 170 12.78 -16.16 5.23
C HIS A 170 12.73 -15.02 6.27
N LEU A 171 12.04 -13.91 5.97
CA LEU A 171 11.94 -12.72 6.83
C LEU A 171 10.94 -12.92 7.97
N ARG A 172 11.16 -13.90 8.83
CA ARG A 172 10.19 -14.33 9.87
C ARG A 172 9.94 -13.30 10.97
N GLN A 173 10.78 -12.26 11.06
CA GLN A 173 10.64 -11.15 11.99
C GLN A 173 9.92 -9.94 11.37
N LEU A 174 9.49 -10.03 10.11
CA LEU A 174 8.86 -8.92 9.41
C LEU A 174 7.50 -8.60 10.04
N GLU A 175 7.36 -7.35 10.46
CA GLU A 175 6.16 -6.78 11.09
C GLU A 175 5.38 -5.92 10.08
N MET A 176 6.08 -5.26 9.15
CA MET A 176 5.47 -4.40 8.15
C MET A 176 6.03 -4.66 6.75
N LEU A 177 5.13 -4.91 5.80
CA LEU A 177 5.43 -5.08 4.38
C LEU A 177 4.59 -4.11 3.54
N GLU A 178 5.26 -3.16 2.90
CA GLU A 178 4.63 -2.17 2.02
C GLU A 178 5.05 -2.43 0.57
N LEU A 179 4.08 -2.84 -0.24
CA LEU A 179 4.22 -3.21 -1.65
C LEU A 179 3.19 -2.48 -2.53
N GLY A 180 2.64 -1.37 -2.06
CA GLY A 180 1.69 -0.54 -2.78
C GLY A 180 2.25 0.02 -4.09
N SER A 181 1.36 0.40 -5.00
CA SER A 181 1.72 0.98 -6.32
C SER A 181 2.73 0.13 -7.10
N ASN A 182 2.52 -1.17 -7.14
CA ASN A 182 3.33 -2.12 -7.92
C ASN A 182 2.50 -2.78 -9.03
N ARG A 183 2.94 -3.92 -9.55
CA ARG A 183 2.31 -4.67 -10.64
C ARG A 183 1.93 -6.09 -10.21
N ILE A 184 1.78 -6.31 -8.90
CA ILE A 184 1.50 -7.61 -8.29
C ILE A 184 0.10 -8.07 -8.69
N ARG A 185 -0.03 -9.34 -9.05
CA ARG A 185 -1.31 -9.95 -9.48
C ARG A 185 -1.87 -10.96 -8.49
N VAL A 186 -1.01 -11.53 -7.65
CA VAL A 186 -1.35 -12.62 -6.75
C VAL A 186 -0.65 -12.39 -5.42
N ILE A 187 -1.38 -12.60 -4.33
CA ILE A 187 -0.81 -12.68 -2.99
C ILE A 187 -0.24 -14.11 -2.84
N GLU A 188 1.06 -14.24 -2.63
CA GLU A 188 1.76 -15.52 -2.52
C GLU A 188 3.07 -15.36 -1.72
N ASN A 189 3.61 -16.47 -1.22
CA ASN A 189 4.92 -16.55 -0.56
C ASN A 189 5.07 -15.69 0.71
N ILE A 190 3.95 -15.39 1.40
CA ILE A 190 3.92 -14.64 2.66
C ILE A 190 3.39 -15.46 3.85
N ASP A 191 3.06 -16.74 3.64
CA ASP A 191 2.50 -17.64 4.64
C ASP A 191 3.41 -17.85 5.86
N THR A 192 4.72 -17.66 5.69
CA THR A 192 5.71 -17.77 6.77
C THR A 192 5.88 -16.50 7.61
N LEU A 193 5.28 -15.37 7.20
CA LEU A 193 5.42 -14.07 7.86
C LEU A 193 4.47 -13.94 9.06
N SER A 194 4.59 -14.85 10.02
CA SER A 194 3.66 -14.93 11.16
C SER A 194 3.69 -13.71 12.10
N GLN A 195 4.75 -12.90 12.05
CA GLN A 195 4.88 -11.66 12.85
C GLN A 195 4.30 -10.43 12.14
N LEU A 196 3.80 -10.58 10.91
CA LEU A 196 3.31 -9.47 10.13
C LEU A 196 2.07 -8.87 10.81
N ASP A 197 2.17 -7.59 11.13
CA ASP A 197 1.14 -6.76 11.73
C ASP A 197 0.47 -5.89 10.65
N SER A 198 1.24 -5.39 9.70
CA SER A 198 0.78 -4.45 8.69
C SER A 198 1.17 -4.89 7.27
N LEU A 199 0.17 -5.05 6.39
CA LEU A 199 0.35 -5.43 4.99
C LEU A 199 -0.33 -4.43 4.07
N PHE A 200 0.47 -3.76 3.25
CA PHE A 200 -0.01 -2.78 2.28
C PHE A 200 0.27 -3.27 0.84
N LEU A 201 -0.82 -3.44 0.10
CA LEU A 201 -0.85 -3.96 -1.27
C LEU A 201 -1.74 -3.09 -2.17
N GLY A 202 -2.00 -1.85 -1.76
CA GLY A 202 -2.82 -0.89 -2.51
C GLY A 202 -2.28 -0.60 -3.91
N THR A 203 -3.14 -0.24 -4.86
CA THR A 203 -2.75 0.14 -6.24
C THR A 203 -1.92 -0.96 -6.92
N ASN A 204 -2.45 -2.18 -6.95
CA ASN A 204 -1.85 -3.33 -7.63
C ASN A 204 -2.85 -3.90 -8.66
N LYS A 205 -2.63 -5.14 -9.11
CA LYS A 205 -3.49 -5.86 -10.06
C LYS A 205 -4.01 -7.16 -9.45
N ILE A 206 -4.15 -7.21 -8.12
CA ILE A 206 -4.58 -8.40 -7.37
C ILE A 206 -6.06 -8.65 -7.65
N THR A 207 -6.39 -9.89 -8.01
CA THR A 207 -7.77 -10.28 -8.36
C THR A 207 -8.50 -11.05 -7.26
N LYS A 208 -7.77 -11.59 -6.28
CA LYS A 208 -8.32 -12.46 -5.23
C LYS A 208 -7.61 -12.28 -3.90
N LEU A 209 -8.38 -12.38 -2.83
CA LEU A 209 -7.90 -12.49 -1.46
C LEU A 209 -7.56 -13.96 -1.19
N GLN A 210 -6.28 -14.29 -1.07
CA GLN A 210 -5.82 -15.66 -0.86
C GLN A 210 -4.46 -15.67 -0.16
N ASN A 211 -4.08 -16.82 0.40
CA ASN A 211 -2.77 -17.02 1.04
C ASN A 211 -2.51 -16.07 2.23
N LEU A 212 -3.55 -15.69 2.95
CA LEU A 212 -3.48 -14.87 4.17
C LEU A 212 -3.59 -15.71 5.45
N GLU A 213 -3.75 -17.03 5.33
CA GLU A 213 -4.08 -17.93 6.44
C GLU A 213 -3.03 -17.92 7.57
N GLY A 214 -1.75 -17.76 7.24
CA GLY A 214 -0.65 -17.73 8.21
C GLY A 214 -0.48 -16.39 8.96
N LEU A 215 -1.20 -15.34 8.57
CA LEU A 215 -1.00 -13.96 9.07
C LEU A 215 -1.89 -13.65 10.28
N HIS A 216 -1.86 -14.51 11.31
CA HIS A 216 -2.77 -14.39 12.47
C HIS A 216 -2.59 -13.11 13.28
N ASN A 217 -1.42 -12.48 13.22
CA ASN A 217 -1.10 -11.25 13.95
C ASN A 217 -1.46 -9.98 13.17
N LEU A 218 -1.94 -10.10 11.92
CA LEU A 218 -2.22 -8.95 11.08
C LEU A 218 -3.32 -8.07 11.68
N THR A 219 -3.03 -6.79 11.86
CA THR A 219 -3.95 -5.78 12.36
C THR A 219 -4.38 -4.80 11.27
N ILE A 220 -3.52 -4.52 10.28
CA ILE A 220 -3.80 -3.61 9.17
C ILE A 220 -3.64 -4.36 7.84
N LEU A 221 -4.70 -4.36 7.03
CA LEU A 221 -4.68 -4.88 5.66
C LEU A 221 -5.20 -3.84 4.68
N SER A 222 -4.31 -3.39 3.80
CA SER A 222 -4.59 -2.40 2.78
C SER A 222 -4.50 -2.99 1.38
N LEU A 223 -5.63 -2.99 0.66
CA LEU A 223 -5.82 -3.59 -0.66
C LEU A 223 -6.64 -2.68 -1.58
N GLN A 224 -6.67 -1.36 -1.30
CA GLN A 224 -7.36 -0.39 -2.12
C GLN A 224 -6.85 -0.38 -3.57
N SER A 225 -7.68 0.01 -4.53
CA SER A 225 -7.31 0.12 -5.94
C SER A 225 -6.71 -1.17 -6.52
N ASN A 226 -7.42 -2.28 -6.35
CA ASN A 226 -7.10 -3.59 -6.92
C ASN A 226 -8.24 -4.06 -7.85
N ARG A 227 -8.29 -5.35 -8.15
CA ARG A 227 -9.28 -5.98 -9.04
C ARG A 227 -10.05 -7.09 -8.31
N ILE A 228 -10.20 -6.96 -7.00
CA ILE A 228 -10.85 -7.95 -6.14
C ILE A 228 -12.36 -7.84 -6.35
N THR A 229 -13.04 -8.97 -6.51
CA THR A 229 -14.50 -9.01 -6.72
C THR A 229 -15.27 -9.66 -5.59
N LYS A 230 -14.58 -10.32 -4.65
CA LYS A 230 -15.18 -11.05 -3.53
C LYS A 230 -14.37 -10.88 -2.25
N MET A 231 -15.07 -10.84 -1.13
CA MET A 231 -14.48 -10.80 0.21
C MET A 231 -14.32 -12.24 0.71
N GLU A 232 -13.14 -12.81 0.54
CA GLU A 232 -12.83 -14.19 0.94
C GLU A 232 -11.44 -14.27 1.59
N GLY A 233 -11.09 -15.40 2.23
CA GLY A 233 -9.76 -15.61 2.80
C GLY A 233 -9.37 -14.76 4.03
N LEU A 234 -10.34 -14.09 4.68
CA LEU A 234 -10.09 -13.24 5.85
C LEU A 234 -10.34 -13.96 7.19
N GLN A 235 -10.77 -15.23 7.17
CA GLN A 235 -11.29 -15.95 8.34
C GLN A 235 -10.23 -16.16 9.44
N CYS A 236 -8.95 -16.24 9.05
CA CYS A 236 -7.82 -16.45 9.97
C CYS A 236 -7.27 -15.15 10.58
N LEU A 237 -7.70 -13.98 10.07
CA LEU A 237 -7.21 -12.66 10.49
C LEU A 237 -7.98 -12.14 11.72
N VAL A 238 -7.96 -12.92 12.80
CA VAL A 238 -8.77 -12.67 14.01
C VAL A 238 -8.34 -11.42 14.79
N ASN A 239 -7.16 -10.88 14.50
CA ASN A 239 -6.62 -9.65 15.10
C ASN A 239 -6.80 -8.40 14.22
N LEU A 240 -7.42 -8.54 13.04
CA LEU A 240 -7.60 -7.44 12.09
C LEU A 240 -8.43 -6.30 12.70
N ARG A 241 -7.90 -5.08 12.59
CA ARG A 241 -8.49 -3.84 13.09
C ARG A 241 -8.85 -2.87 11.97
N GLU A 242 -8.04 -2.83 10.93
CA GLU A 242 -8.22 -1.93 9.79
C GLU A 242 -8.18 -2.72 8.50
N LEU A 243 -9.27 -2.60 7.72
CA LEU A 243 -9.40 -3.26 6.42
C LEU A 243 -9.79 -2.22 5.36
N TYR A 244 -8.89 -2.02 4.39
CA TYR A 244 -9.08 -1.10 3.28
C TYR A 244 -9.23 -1.88 1.97
N LEU A 245 -10.43 -1.88 1.42
CA LEU A 245 -10.82 -2.55 0.18
C LEU A 245 -11.42 -1.57 -0.84
N SER A 246 -11.24 -0.27 -0.67
CA SER A 246 -11.80 0.73 -1.57
C SER A 246 -11.30 0.59 -3.01
N HIS A 247 -12.08 1.08 -3.98
CA HIS A 247 -11.72 1.02 -5.41
C HIS A 247 -11.44 -0.41 -5.89
N ASN A 248 -12.38 -1.32 -5.64
CA ASN A 248 -12.36 -2.69 -6.13
C ASN A 248 -13.66 -2.98 -6.91
N GLY A 249 -13.92 -4.26 -7.22
CA GLY A 249 -15.13 -4.73 -7.90
C GLY A 249 -16.03 -5.57 -7.00
N ILE A 250 -16.02 -5.33 -5.69
CA ILE A 250 -16.78 -6.13 -4.72
C ILE A 250 -18.27 -5.82 -4.84
N GLU A 251 -19.10 -6.86 -4.89
CA GLU A 251 -20.57 -6.74 -5.05
C GLU A 251 -21.35 -7.10 -3.78
N VAL A 252 -20.76 -7.93 -2.91
CA VAL A 252 -21.42 -8.48 -1.71
C VAL A 252 -20.48 -8.35 -0.51
N MET A 253 -21.04 -7.97 0.63
CA MET A 253 -20.35 -7.97 1.91
C MET A 253 -20.44 -9.35 2.56
N GLU A 254 -19.31 -10.04 2.70
CA GLU A 254 -19.22 -11.40 3.24
C GLU A 254 -17.81 -11.65 3.82
N GLY A 255 -17.62 -12.76 4.54
CA GLY A 255 -16.28 -13.22 4.92
C GLY A 255 -15.64 -12.47 6.10
N LEU A 256 -16.44 -11.69 6.86
CA LEU A 256 -15.99 -10.92 8.02
C LEU A 256 -16.39 -11.52 9.37
N GLU A 257 -16.86 -12.78 9.41
CA GLU A 257 -17.47 -13.41 10.59
C GLU A 257 -16.53 -13.46 11.81
N ASN A 258 -15.23 -13.56 11.55
CA ASN A 258 -14.20 -13.71 12.57
C ASN A 258 -13.45 -12.42 12.93
N ASN A 259 -13.59 -11.35 12.14
CA ASN A 259 -12.80 -10.12 12.28
C ASN A 259 -13.45 -9.13 13.28
N LYS A 260 -13.82 -9.63 14.46
CA LYS A 260 -14.63 -8.90 15.47
C LYS A 260 -13.95 -7.65 16.05
N LYS A 261 -12.63 -7.53 15.89
CA LYS A 261 -11.81 -6.41 16.37
C LYS A 261 -11.70 -5.27 15.36
N LEU A 262 -12.40 -5.36 14.21
CA LEU A 262 -12.42 -4.31 13.20
C LEU A 262 -12.96 -3.01 13.82
N THR A 263 -12.13 -1.97 13.74
CA THR A 263 -12.46 -0.59 14.12
C THR A 263 -12.66 0.28 12.89
N THR A 264 -11.97 -0.03 11.78
CA THR A 264 -12.05 0.71 10.53
C THR A 264 -12.32 -0.26 9.39
N LEU A 265 -13.41 -0.02 8.66
CA LEU A 265 -13.78 -0.79 7.48
C LEU A 265 -14.06 0.16 6.32
N ASP A 266 -13.20 0.11 5.32
CA ASP A 266 -13.33 0.86 4.08
C ASP A 266 -13.63 -0.07 2.90
N ILE A 267 -14.84 0.04 2.36
CA ILE A 267 -15.30 -0.64 1.15
C ILE A 267 -15.86 0.41 0.17
N ALA A 268 -15.38 1.66 0.24
CA ALA A 268 -15.81 2.73 -0.65
C ALA A 268 -15.47 2.43 -2.13
N ALA A 269 -16.16 3.05 -3.07
CA ALA A 269 -15.91 2.89 -4.51
C ALA A 269 -15.89 1.41 -4.95
N ASN A 270 -16.94 0.67 -4.59
CA ASN A 270 -17.20 -0.70 -5.00
C ASN A 270 -18.57 -0.80 -5.71
N ARG A 271 -19.13 -2.01 -5.83
CA ARG A 271 -20.43 -2.27 -6.46
C ARG A 271 -21.43 -2.88 -5.47
N VAL A 272 -21.23 -2.62 -4.18
CA VAL A 272 -22.06 -3.17 -3.11
C VAL A 272 -23.44 -2.53 -3.16
N LYS A 273 -24.49 -3.36 -3.10
CA LYS A 273 -25.89 -2.92 -3.16
C LYS A 273 -26.60 -2.92 -1.82
N LYS A 274 -26.08 -3.68 -0.86
CA LYS A 274 -26.70 -3.90 0.45
C LYS A 274 -25.63 -3.97 1.53
N ILE A 275 -25.90 -3.33 2.67
CA ILE A 275 -25.09 -3.52 3.87
C ILE A 275 -25.63 -4.76 4.60
N GLU A 276 -24.80 -5.77 4.78
CA GLU A 276 -25.17 -7.03 5.43
C GLU A 276 -23.94 -7.72 6.02
N ASN A 277 -24.18 -8.71 6.90
CA ASN A 277 -23.15 -9.57 7.49
C ASN A 277 -22.11 -8.80 8.32
N ILE A 278 -22.51 -7.73 8.98
CA ILE A 278 -21.61 -6.92 9.84
C ILE A 278 -22.19 -6.58 11.22
N SER A 279 -23.39 -7.06 11.57
CA SER A 279 -24.00 -6.84 12.89
C SER A 279 -23.17 -7.26 14.11
N HIS A 280 -22.19 -8.14 13.92
CA HIS A 280 -21.24 -8.59 14.95
C HIS A 280 -19.98 -7.72 15.07
N LEU A 281 -19.75 -6.76 14.19
CA LEU A 281 -18.58 -5.86 14.20
C LEU A 281 -18.81 -4.69 15.18
N THR A 282 -18.95 -5.01 16.46
CA THR A 282 -19.36 -4.05 17.51
C THR A 282 -18.29 -3.02 17.86
N GLU A 283 -17.03 -3.24 17.48
CA GLU A 283 -15.90 -2.32 17.72
C GLU A 283 -15.73 -1.26 16.61
N LEU A 284 -16.56 -1.27 15.56
CA LEU A 284 -16.45 -0.32 14.46
C LEU A 284 -16.58 1.13 14.95
N LYS A 285 -15.64 1.96 14.52
CA LYS A 285 -15.56 3.41 14.75
C LYS A 285 -15.69 4.19 13.44
N GLU A 286 -15.15 3.64 12.37
CA GLU A 286 -15.17 4.25 11.05
C GLU A 286 -15.67 3.26 10.00
N PHE A 287 -16.65 3.71 9.21
CA PHE A 287 -17.24 2.90 8.15
C PHE A 287 -17.37 3.70 6.86
N TRP A 288 -16.57 3.36 5.86
CA TRP A 288 -16.52 4.09 4.59
C TRP A 288 -17.15 3.25 3.48
N MET A 289 -18.27 3.74 2.96
CA MET A 289 -19.12 3.09 1.96
C MET A 289 -19.55 4.03 0.84
N ASN A 290 -18.95 5.22 0.73
CA ASN A 290 -19.23 6.15 -0.36
C ASN A 290 -18.97 5.51 -1.72
N ASP A 291 -19.62 6.03 -2.77
CA ASP A 291 -19.46 5.52 -4.14
C ASP A 291 -19.81 4.03 -4.30
N ASN A 292 -20.90 3.58 -3.67
CA ASN A 292 -21.49 2.26 -3.85
C ASN A 292 -22.92 2.37 -4.43
N GLN A 293 -23.70 1.30 -4.37
CA GLN A 293 -25.05 1.20 -4.90
C GLN A 293 -26.10 0.99 -3.79
N ILE A 294 -25.84 1.48 -2.56
CA ILE A 294 -26.77 1.34 -1.44
C ILE A 294 -28.00 2.24 -1.66
N ASP A 295 -29.20 1.66 -1.60
CA ASP A 295 -30.47 2.36 -1.81
C ASP A 295 -31.49 2.22 -0.67
N ASN A 296 -31.20 1.40 0.35
CA ASN A 296 -32.09 1.12 1.46
C ASN A 296 -31.54 1.58 2.82
N PHE A 297 -32.25 2.48 3.50
CA PHE A 297 -31.87 2.94 4.84
C PHE A 297 -32.01 1.83 5.90
N GLY A 298 -32.85 0.82 5.67
CA GLY A 298 -33.01 -0.31 6.59
C GLY A 298 -31.74 -1.13 6.77
N ASP A 299 -30.82 -1.09 5.79
CA ASP A 299 -29.55 -1.81 5.88
C ASP A 299 -28.61 -1.20 6.96
N LEU A 300 -28.86 0.05 7.38
CA LEU A 300 -28.12 0.67 8.48
C LEU A 300 -28.41 -0.01 9.83
N ASP A 301 -29.45 -0.84 9.92
CA ASP A 301 -29.74 -1.62 11.13
C ASP A 301 -28.60 -2.58 11.49
N GLU A 302 -27.81 -3.02 10.52
CA GLU A 302 -26.60 -3.83 10.71
C GLU A 302 -25.52 -3.10 11.53
N LEU A 303 -25.55 -1.76 11.58
CA LEU A 303 -24.54 -0.97 12.29
C LEU A 303 -24.99 -0.53 13.69
N LYS A 304 -26.23 -0.82 14.10
CA LYS A 304 -26.80 -0.36 15.39
C LYS A 304 -26.04 -0.87 16.61
N ASN A 305 -25.40 -2.03 16.51
CA ASN A 305 -24.62 -2.63 17.60
C ASN A 305 -23.22 -2.02 17.73
N ALA A 306 -22.74 -1.26 16.74
CA ALA A 306 -21.47 -0.55 16.79
C ALA A 306 -21.65 0.78 17.57
N HIS A 307 -21.81 0.69 18.89
CA HIS A 307 -22.08 1.85 19.73
C HIS A 307 -20.93 2.89 19.75
N GLY A 308 -19.73 2.48 19.33
CA GLY A 308 -18.57 3.34 19.15
C GLY A 308 -18.43 3.95 17.75
N LEU A 309 -19.41 3.78 16.85
CA LEU A 309 -19.35 4.29 15.49
C LEU A 309 -19.43 5.82 15.49
N GLU A 310 -18.34 6.47 15.07
CA GLU A 310 -18.17 7.93 15.08
C GLU A 310 -18.32 8.52 13.68
N THR A 311 -17.81 7.84 12.65
CA THR A 311 -17.73 8.37 11.29
C THR A 311 -18.31 7.41 10.28
N VAL A 312 -19.22 7.91 9.44
CA VAL A 312 -19.75 7.16 8.28
C VAL A 312 -19.61 7.99 7.01
N TYR A 313 -19.13 7.35 5.94
CA TYR A 313 -19.19 7.91 4.58
C TYR A 313 -20.20 7.09 3.77
N LEU A 314 -21.29 7.73 3.35
CA LEU A 314 -22.36 7.12 2.55
C LEU A 314 -22.70 7.99 1.32
N GLU A 315 -21.99 9.10 1.11
CA GLU A 315 -22.18 9.96 -0.06
C GLU A 315 -21.96 9.21 -1.38
N ARG A 316 -22.56 9.74 -2.45
CA ARG A 316 -22.52 9.15 -3.80
C ARG A 316 -23.10 7.73 -3.88
N ASN A 317 -23.91 7.32 -2.91
CA ASN A 317 -24.86 6.21 -3.01
C ASN A 317 -26.25 6.70 -3.46
N PRO A 318 -27.10 5.83 -4.04
CA PRO A 318 -28.51 6.12 -4.30
C PRO A 318 -29.26 6.72 -3.10
N LEU A 319 -28.95 6.28 -1.86
CA LEU A 319 -29.48 6.86 -0.61
C LEU A 319 -29.35 8.40 -0.52
N GLN A 320 -28.28 8.97 -1.09
CA GLN A 320 -28.02 10.41 -1.00
C GLN A 320 -29.04 11.25 -1.76
N LYS A 321 -29.82 10.65 -2.69
CA LYS A 321 -30.89 11.34 -3.41
C LYS A 321 -32.08 11.70 -2.51
N ASP A 322 -32.21 11.06 -1.35
CA ASP A 322 -33.27 11.37 -0.40
C ASP A 322 -33.02 12.75 0.26
N PRO A 323 -33.97 13.70 0.20
CA PRO A 323 -33.83 15.01 0.85
C PRO A 323 -33.58 14.93 2.37
N GLN A 324 -33.95 13.81 3.00
CA GLN A 324 -33.76 13.54 4.43
C GLN A 324 -32.53 12.67 4.71
N TYR A 325 -31.65 12.43 3.73
CA TYR A 325 -30.47 11.56 3.82
C TYR A 325 -29.73 11.68 5.16
N ARG A 326 -29.24 12.88 5.50
CA ARG A 326 -28.52 13.10 6.76
C ARG A 326 -29.38 12.83 7.99
N ARG A 327 -30.64 13.27 7.98
CA ARG A 327 -31.57 13.09 9.10
C ARG A 327 -31.85 11.61 9.36
N LYS A 328 -32.07 10.82 8.31
CA LYS A 328 -32.31 9.38 8.41
C LYS A 328 -31.09 8.62 8.92
N ILE A 329 -29.87 9.00 8.48
CA ILE A 329 -28.63 8.44 9.03
C ILE A 329 -28.52 8.75 10.52
N MET A 330 -28.69 10.02 10.94
CA MET A 330 -28.62 10.41 12.35
C MET A 330 -29.65 9.68 13.23
N LEU A 331 -30.87 9.46 12.72
CA LEU A 331 -31.90 8.71 13.45
C LEU A 331 -31.58 7.21 13.54
N SER A 332 -30.93 6.65 12.54
CA SER A 332 -30.59 5.22 12.49
C SER A 332 -29.34 4.91 13.32
N LEU A 333 -28.37 5.84 13.32
CA LEU A 333 -27.05 5.71 13.93
C LEU A 333 -26.77 6.90 14.87
N PRO A 334 -27.35 6.91 16.08
CA PRO A 334 -27.29 8.06 16.97
C PRO A 334 -25.91 8.31 17.60
N SER A 335 -24.97 7.35 17.53
CA SER A 335 -23.60 7.51 18.01
C SER A 335 -22.72 8.33 17.06
N VAL A 336 -23.08 8.38 15.77
CA VAL A 336 -22.29 9.01 14.72
C VAL A 336 -22.16 10.51 14.97
N ARG A 337 -20.93 11.02 14.80
CA ARG A 337 -20.56 12.43 14.96
C ARG A 337 -20.18 13.08 13.64
N GLN A 338 -19.79 12.29 12.65
CA GLN A 338 -19.43 12.75 11.31
C GLN A 338 -20.16 11.93 10.24
N ILE A 339 -20.84 12.64 9.34
CA ILE A 339 -21.45 12.05 8.15
C ILE A 339 -20.80 12.71 6.93
N ASP A 340 -20.13 11.88 6.14
CA ASP A 340 -19.32 12.29 4.99
C ASP A 340 -18.27 13.35 5.42
N ALA A 341 -18.06 14.39 4.63
CA ALA A 341 -17.10 15.46 4.93
C ALA A 341 -17.53 16.43 6.06
N THR A 342 -18.65 16.20 6.77
CA THR A 342 -19.21 17.20 7.69
C THR A 342 -19.62 16.62 9.05
N TYR A 343 -19.18 17.29 10.11
CA TYR A 343 -19.61 17.01 11.47
C TYR A 343 -21.10 17.32 11.68
N ILE A 344 -21.75 16.49 12.50
CA ILE A 344 -23.10 16.74 12.99
C ILE A 344 -23.03 17.84 14.05
N ARG A 345 -23.89 18.85 13.92
CA ARG A 345 -24.10 19.85 14.97
C ARG A 345 -25.21 19.31 15.87
N PHE A 346 -24.87 18.99 17.11
CA PHE A 346 -25.83 18.63 18.15
C PHE A 346 -26.56 19.86 18.68
#